data_AF-A0AA35WSF9-F1
#
_entry.id   AF-A0AA35WSF9-F1
#
_cell.length_a   1.000
_cell.length_b   1.000
_cell.length_c   1.000
_cell.angle_alpha   90.00
_cell.angle_beta   90.00
_cell.angle_gamma   90.00
#
_symmetry.space_group_name_H-M   'P 1'
#
loop_
_entity.id
_entity.type
_entity.pdbx_description
1 polymer ?
#
loop_
_entity_poly.entity_id
_entity_poly.type
_entity_poly.pdbx_seq_one_letter_code
_entity_poly.pdbx_strand_id
1 'polypeptide(L)' 'MNNICPHLGGVLSYGFLDNNCVTCPLHMWEFDVTTGACVWPGEEKLPTYPVKVEGEDILVNVDTPLQAS' A
#
# COMPACT_ATOMS: atom_id res chain seq x y z
N MET A 1 -7.38 7.96 3.18
CA MET A 1 -7.23 6.82 2.24
C MET A 1 -6.61 7.35 0.96
N ASN A 2 -5.31 7.14 0.75
CA ASN A 2 -4.66 7.57 -0.49
C ASN A 2 -4.03 6.34 -1.15
N ASN A 3 -4.41 6.05 -2.39
CA ASN A 3 -4.00 4.88 -3.16
C ASN A 3 -3.06 5.31 -4.30
N ILE A 4 -2.21 6.29 -3.98
CA ILE A 4 -1.38 6.99 -4.94
C ILE A 4 0.08 6.66 -4.66
N CYS A 5 0.77 6.21 -5.70
CA CYS A 5 2.20 5.98 -5.69
C CYS A 5 2.92 7.31 -5.40
N PRO A 6 3.79 7.37 -4.37
CA PRO A 6 4.45 8.60 -3.95
C PRO A 6 5.44 9.13 -5.00
N HIS A 7 5.83 8.29 -5.97
CA HIS A 7 6.76 8.68 -7.03
C HIS A 7 6.18 9.77 -7.95
N LEU A 8 5.21 9.43 -8.81
CA LEU A 8 4.64 10.36 -9.81
C LEU A 8 3.12 10.22 -9.94
N GLY A 9 2.43 9.86 -8.85
CA GLY A 9 0.98 9.98 -8.79
C GLY A 9 0.17 8.82 -9.39
N GLY A 10 0.81 7.68 -9.70
CA GLY A 10 0.11 6.51 -10.23
C GLY A 10 -0.89 5.91 -9.25
N VAL A 11 -2.07 5.51 -9.72
CA VAL A 11 -3.11 4.87 -8.88
C VAL A 11 -2.76 3.39 -8.70
N LEU A 12 -2.40 2.98 -7.48
CA LEU A 12 -1.86 1.63 -7.21
C LEU A 12 -2.90 0.52 -7.41
N SER A 13 -4.18 0.79 -7.16
CA SER A 13 -5.26 -0.20 -7.43
C SER A 13 -5.49 -0.52 -8.91
N TYR A 14 -4.90 0.25 -9.84
CA TYR A 14 -4.88 -0.11 -11.26
C TYR A 14 -3.64 -0.90 -11.65
N GLY A 15 -2.78 -1.20 -10.67
CA GLY A 15 -1.59 -2.00 -10.82
C GLY A 15 -1.87 -3.50 -10.72
N PHE A 16 -0.81 -4.24 -10.44
CA PHE A 16 -0.84 -5.69 -10.28
C PHE A 16 -0.40 -6.05 -8.86
N LEU A 17 -1.10 -6.99 -8.22
CA LEU A 17 -0.72 -7.54 -6.91
C LEU A 17 -0.23 -8.97 -7.12
N ASP A 18 1.03 -9.21 -6.76
CA ASP A 18 1.60 -10.55 -6.66
C ASP A 18 2.10 -10.80 -5.22
N ASN A 19 1.65 -11.88 -4.61
CA ASN A 19 1.87 -12.15 -3.19
C ASN A 19 1.48 -10.94 -2.32
N ASN A 20 2.45 -10.33 -1.63
CA ASN A 20 2.26 -9.13 -0.82
C ASN A 20 2.74 -7.84 -1.52
N CYS A 21 3.16 -7.91 -2.78
CA CYS A 21 3.76 -6.77 -3.48
C CYS A 21 2.80 -6.22 -4.53
N VAL A 22 2.41 -4.95 -4.36
CA VAL A 22 1.67 -4.20 -5.38
C VAL A 22 2.63 -3.45 -6.28
N THR A 23 2.48 -3.63 -7.60
CA THR A 23 3.25 -2.97 -8.64
C THR A 23 2.46 -1.80 -9.20
N CYS A 24 3.02 -0.58 -9.12
CA CYS A 24 2.45 0.62 -9.71
C CYS A 24 2.40 0.52 -11.25
N PRO A 25 1.25 0.78 -11.89
CA PRO A 25 1.09 0.55 -13.33
C PRO A 25 1.87 1.52 -14.23
N LEU A 26 2.32 2.67 -13.70
CA LEU A 26 3.00 3.69 -14.51
C LEU A 26 4.48 3.37 -14.76
N HIS A 27 5.23 3.09 -13.69
CA HIS A 27 6.68 2.98 -13.72
C HIS A 27 7.20 1.79 -12.91
N MET A 28 6.32 0.83 -12.60
CA MET A 28 6.66 -0.45 -11.97
C MET A 28 7.35 -0.33 -10.61
N TRP A 29 7.05 0.74 -9.84
CA TRP A 29 7.43 0.80 -8.43
C TRP A 29 6.64 -0.25 -7.65
N GLU A 30 7.33 -1.02 -6.82
CA GLU A 30 6.76 -2.10 -6.05
C GLU A 30 6.72 -1.74 -4.57
N PHE A 31 5.64 -2.09 -3.89
CA PHE A 31 5.46 -1.87 -2.47
C PHE A 31 4.90 -3.11 -1.79
N ASP A 32 5.46 -3.49 -0.65
CA ASP A 32 4.88 -4.52 0.20
C ASP A 32 3.64 -3.94 0.91
N VAL A 33 2.45 -4.50 0.67
CA VAL A 33 1.19 -3.98 1.21
C VAL A 33 0.99 -4.24 2.70
N THR A 34 1.77 -5.16 3.28
CA THR A 34 1.70 -5.50 4.72
C THR A 34 2.54 -4.54 5.57
N THR A 35 3.63 -4.02 5.00
CA THR A 35 4.53 -3.09 5.70
C THR A 35 4.43 -1.66 5.18
N GLY A 36 3.98 -1.47 3.93
CA GLY A 36 4.00 -0.22 3.17
C GLY A 36 5.35 0.11 2.53
N ALA A 37 6.40 -0.66 2.79
CA ALA A 37 7.75 -0.37 2.30
C ALA A 37 7.83 -0.50 0.78
N CYS A 38 8.53 0.43 0.12
CA CYS A 38 8.95 0.22 -1.27
C CYS A 38 9.95 -0.93 -1.32
N VAL A 39 9.69 -1.88 -2.21
CA VAL A 39 10.58 -3.02 -2.47
C VAL A 39 11.62 -2.64 -3.52
N TRP A 40 11.20 -1.87 -4.53
CA TRP A 40 12.04 -1.38 -5.61
C TRP A 40 11.34 -0.26 -6.40
N PRO A 41 12.04 0.72 -6.99
CA PRO A 41 13.48 1.05 -6.85
C PRO A 41 13.78 2.04 -5.70
N GLY A 42 12.76 2.54 -5.01
CA GLY A 42 12.89 3.62 -4.02
C GLY A 42 12.94 3.14 -2.57
N GLU A 43 13.04 4.10 -1.66
CA GLU A 43 12.98 3.89 -0.20
C GLU A 43 11.73 4.52 0.43
N GLU A 44 10.85 5.11 -0.40
CA GLU A 44 9.60 5.72 0.05
C GLU A 44 8.67 4.67 0.68
N LYS A 45 7.81 5.14 1.58
CA LYS A 45 6.89 4.27 2.30
C LYS A 45 5.45 4.72 2.17
N LEU A 46 4.57 3.79 1.84
CA LEU A 46 3.13 3.99 1.84
C LEU A 46 2.60 4.01 3.29
N PRO A 47 1.61 4.88 3.59
CA PRO A 47 0.89 4.77 4.85
C PRO A 47 0.12 3.44 4.87
N THR A 48 0.26 2.70 5.97
CA THR A 48 -0.52 1.48 6.24
C THR A 48 -1.56 1.77 7.32
N TYR A 49 -2.65 1.02 7.28
CA TYR A 49 -3.79 1.22 8.19
C TYR A 49 -4.13 -0.11 8.85
N PRO A 50 -4.43 -0.13 10.16
CA PRO A 50 -4.89 -1.36 10.81
C PRO A 50 -6.18 -1.85 10.16
N VAL A 51 -6.20 -3.14 9.81
CA VAL A 51 -7.36 -3.82 9.27
C VAL A 51 -7.74 -4.97 10.18
N LYS A 52 -9.03 -5.16 10.44
CA LYS A 52 -9.57 -6.35 11.10
C LYS A 52 -10.71 -6.95 10.28
N VAL A 53 -10.87 -8.27 10.36
CA VAL A 53 -12.02 -8.98 9.82
C VAL A 53 -12.99 -9.25 10.96
N GLU A 54 -14.26 -8.87 10.79
CA GLU A 54 -15.32 -9.05 11.78
C GLU A 54 -16.52 -9.71 11.10
N GLY A 55 -16.62 -11.03 11.18
CA GLY A 55 -17.60 -11.80 10.41
C GLY A 55 -17.30 -11.73 8.91
N GLU A 56 -18.22 -11.16 8.13
CA GLU A 56 -18.06 -10.93 6.69
C GLU A 56 -17.51 -9.52 6.37
N ASP A 57 -17.38 -8.66 7.39
CA ASP A 57 -16.94 -7.28 7.22
C ASP A 57 -15.41 -7.14 7.33
N ILE A 58 -14.84 -6.28 6.47
CA ILE A 58 -13.45 -5.81 6.58
C ILE A 58 -13.48 -4.38 7.10
N LEU A 59 -12.93 -4.16 8.29
CA LEU A 59 -12.91 -2.87 8.97
C LEU A 59 -11.51 -2.26 8.92
N VAL A 60 -11.42 -1.01 8.50
CA VAL A 60 -10.17 -0.26 8.35
C VAL A 60 -10.18 0.93 9.30
N ASN A 61 -9.16 1.04 10.16
CA ASN A 61 -8.98 2.23 11.00
C ASN A 61 -8.24 3.31 10.18
N VAL A 62 -8.96 4.36 9.77
CA VAL A 62 -8.42 5.45 8.95
C VAL A 62 -7.81 6.60 9.75
N ASP A 63 -8.04 6.64 11.05
CA ASP A 63 -7.60 7.72 11.94
C ASP A 63 -6.17 7.53 12.42
N THR A 64 -5.71 6.27 12.50
CA THR A 64 -4.37 5.93 13.01
C THR A 64 -3.60 5.11 11.97
N PRO A 65 -2.82 5.76 11.10
CA PRO A 65 -1.85 5.06 10.26
C PRO A 65 -0.84 4.32 11.15
N LEU A 66 -0.48 3.08 10.79
CA LEU A 66 0.61 2.38 11.42
C LEU A 66 1.92 3.07 11.02
N GLN A 67 2.72 3.44 12.02
CA GLN A 67 4.10 3.85 11.76
C GLN A 67 4.95 2.62 11.48
N ALA A 68 5.87 2.77 10.53
CA ALA A 68 6.96 1.81 10.37
C ALA A 68 7.75 1.70 11.67
N SER A 69 7.95 0.48 12.17
CA SER A 69 9.14 0.16 12.95
C SER A 69 10.39 0.19 12.08
#